data_AF-A0A8J3M3F0-F1
#
_entry.id   AF-A0A8J3M3F0-F1
#
_cell.length_a   1.000
_cell.length_b   1.000
_cell.length_c   1.000
_cell.angle_alpha   90.00
_cell.angle_beta   90.00
_cell.angle_gamma   90.00
#
_symmetry.space_group_name_H-M   'P 1'
#
loop_
_entity.id
_entity.type
_entity.pdbx_description
1 polymer ?
#
loop_
_entity_poly.entity_id
_entity_poly.type
_entity_poly.pdbx_seq_one_letter_code
_entity_poly.pdbx_strand_id
1 'polypeptide(L)'
;MAVLAAMTMLGAVTTAYADGRHRADGRQQEEVSRGQYAILLGQCRFGDTSGARTQCRKDVRLNYRIGALNPNLDCRTYSSVSVCGELTLSPREQACVSESVGAGLTFRRAEVECFAFG
;
A
#
# COMPACT_ATOMS: atom_id res chain seq x y z
N MET A 1 -42.02 -3.29 46.08
CA MET A 1 -40.56 -3.31 45.83
C MET A 1 -40.36 -3.06 44.34
N ALA A 2 -39.94 -1.85 43.97
CA ALA A 2 -39.68 -1.47 42.59
C ALA A 2 -38.21 -1.81 42.27
N VAL A 3 -37.99 -2.67 41.28
CA VAL A 3 -36.66 -2.95 40.75
C VAL A 3 -36.36 -1.88 39.71
N LEU A 4 -35.50 -0.92 40.07
CA LEU A 4 -34.93 0.06 39.15
C LEU A 4 -33.91 -0.66 38.25
N ALA A 5 -34.28 -0.88 36.99
CA ALA A 5 -33.36 -1.29 35.95
C ALA A 5 -32.44 -0.11 35.60
N ALA A 6 -31.16 -0.23 35.94
CA ALA A 6 -30.14 0.71 35.51
C ALA A 6 -29.93 0.57 34.00
N MET A 7 -30.36 1.59 33.25
CA MET A 7 -30.14 1.70 31.81
C MET A 7 -28.64 1.81 31.52
N THR A 8 -28.09 0.80 30.85
CA THR A 8 -26.75 0.82 30.28
C THR A 8 -26.72 1.79 29.10
N MET A 9 -26.07 2.94 29.27
CA MET A 9 -25.73 3.82 28.15
C MET A 9 -24.58 3.19 27.35
N LEU A 10 -24.90 2.45 26.29
CA LEU A 10 -23.95 2.17 25.23
C LEU A 10 -23.65 3.47 24.48
N GLY A 11 -22.56 4.13 24.84
CA GLY A 11 -21.95 5.16 24.01
C GLY A 11 -21.43 4.53 22.72
N ALA A 12 -22.12 4.77 21.61
CA ALA A 12 -21.62 4.43 20.28
C ALA A 12 -20.42 5.34 19.97
N VAL A 13 -19.20 4.82 20.17
CA VAL A 13 -17.98 5.43 19.64
C VAL A 13 -17.99 5.23 18.13
N THR A 14 -18.51 6.20 17.39
CA THR A 14 -18.33 6.25 15.94
C THR A 14 -16.88 6.62 15.66
N THR A 15 -16.02 5.62 15.49
CA THR A 15 -14.72 5.82 14.85
C THR A 15 -14.99 6.22 13.41
N ALA A 16 -14.85 7.50 13.12
CA ALA A 16 -14.77 8.00 11.76
C ALA A 16 -13.50 7.41 11.13
N TYR A 17 -13.65 6.28 10.42
CA TYR A 17 -12.64 5.87 9.45
C TYR A 17 -12.55 7.00 8.43
N ALA A 18 -11.40 7.67 8.40
CA ALA A 18 -11.09 8.66 7.39
C ALA A 18 -11.07 7.97 6.02
N ASP A 19 -12.20 8.05 5.34
CA ASP A 19 -12.35 7.69 3.92
C ASP A 19 -11.43 8.63 3.13
N GLY A 20 -10.28 8.11 2.70
CA GLY A 20 -9.23 8.82 1.98
C GLY A 20 -9.62 9.27 0.56
N ARG A 21 -10.86 9.68 0.33
CA ARG A 21 -11.27 10.34 -0.91
C ARG A 21 -10.81 11.79 -0.91
N HIS A 22 -9.53 11.99 -1.23
CA HIS A 22 -9.06 13.31 -1.67
C HIS A 22 -9.68 13.63 -3.03
N ARG A 23 -10.62 14.58 -2.99
CA ARG A 23 -11.23 15.25 -4.13
C ARG A 23 -10.18 15.95 -4.98
N ALA A 24 -10.45 16.00 -6.29
CA ALA A 24 -9.63 16.63 -7.32
C ALA A 24 -9.50 18.14 -7.08
N ASP A 25 -8.40 18.52 -6.42
CA ASP A 25 -7.89 19.88 -6.32
C ASP A 25 -6.64 19.96 -7.19
N GLY A 26 -6.73 20.44 -8.42
CA GLY A 26 -5.62 20.91 -9.26
C GLY A 26 -4.35 20.05 -9.40
N ARG A 27 -4.32 18.80 -8.94
CA ARG A 27 -3.09 18.01 -8.84
C ARG A 27 -2.63 17.66 -10.24
N GLN A 28 -1.47 18.19 -10.59
CA GLN A 28 -0.73 17.73 -11.75
C GLN A 28 -0.54 16.22 -11.60
N GLN A 29 -0.87 15.48 -12.65
CA GLN A 29 -0.69 14.03 -12.67
C GLN A 29 0.74 13.69 -12.28
N GLU A 30 0.89 12.69 -11.41
CA GLU A 30 2.19 12.20 -10.97
C GLU A 30 2.90 11.54 -12.15
N GLU A 31 4.15 11.92 -12.37
CA GLU A 31 4.97 11.28 -13.39
C GLU A 31 5.40 9.90 -12.92
N VAL A 32 5.32 8.91 -13.81
CA VAL A 32 5.83 7.57 -13.59
C VAL A 32 6.49 7.06 -14.87
N SER A 33 7.48 6.18 -14.74
CA SER A 33 8.07 5.57 -15.94
C SER A 33 7.04 4.73 -16.71
N ARG A 34 7.30 4.46 -17.99
CA ARG A 34 6.45 3.58 -18.80
C ARG A 34 6.24 2.20 -18.17
N GLY A 35 7.28 1.64 -17.54
CA GLY A 35 7.20 0.35 -16.82
C GLY A 35 6.29 0.42 -15.60
N GLN A 36 6.43 1.46 -14.77
CA GLN A 36 5.56 1.69 -13.63
C GLN A 36 4.10 1.89 -14.04
N TYR A 37 3.85 2.64 -15.12
CA TYR A 37 2.51 2.83 -15.65
C TYR A 37 1.86 1.50 -16.08
N ALA A 38 2.63 0.62 -16.71
CA ALA A 38 2.17 -0.72 -17.07
C ALA A 38 1.86 -1.59 -15.84
N ILE A 39 2.69 -1.50 -14.80
CA ILE A 39 2.44 -2.19 -13.52
C ILE A 39 1.14 -1.70 -12.88
N LEU A 40 0.94 -0.38 -12.79
CA LEU A 40 -0.29 0.24 -12.25
C LEU A 40 -1.54 -0.27 -12.99
N LEU A 41 -1.51 -0.28 -14.32
CA LEU A 41 -2.60 -0.85 -15.11
C LEU A 41 -2.76 -2.36 -14.91
N GLY A 42 -1.65 -3.09 -14.76
CA GLY A 42 -1.64 -4.53 -14.53
C GLY A 42 -2.28 -4.91 -13.20
N GLN A 43 -2.09 -4.12 -12.14
CA GLN A 43 -2.72 -4.35 -10.84
C GLN A 43 -4.25 -4.30 -10.90
N CYS A 44 -4.82 -3.53 -11.83
CA CYS A 44 -6.26 -3.47 -12.01
C CYS A 44 -6.91 -4.81 -12.37
N ARG A 45 -6.14 -5.86 -12.72
CA ARG A 45 -6.68 -7.21 -12.93
C ARG A 45 -7.24 -7.85 -11.65
N PHE A 46 -6.74 -7.43 -10.49
CA PHE A 46 -7.10 -8.01 -9.19
C PHE A 46 -8.39 -7.46 -8.59
N GLY A 47 -9.05 -6.49 -9.24
CA GLY A 47 -10.36 -6.03 -8.79
C GLY A 47 -11.42 -7.14 -8.85
N ASP A 48 -12.28 -7.20 -7.84
CA ASP A 48 -13.27 -8.28 -7.66
C ASP A 48 -14.29 -8.36 -8.79
N THR A 49 -14.71 -7.20 -9.31
CA THR A 49 -15.75 -7.08 -10.34
C THR A 49 -15.24 -6.40 -11.60
N SER A 50 -15.90 -6.63 -12.73
CA SER A 50 -15.60 -5.92 -13.99
C SER A 50 -15.70 -4.39 -13.85
N GLY A 51 -16.65 -3.91 -13.04
CA GLY A 51 -16.79 -2.50 -12.67
C GLY A 51 -15.57 -1.97 -11.91
N ALA A 52 -15.11 -2.68 -10.87
CA ALA A 52 -13.92 -2.30 -10.10
C ALA A 52 -12.66 -2.24 -10.96
N ARG A 53 -12.46 -3.22 -11.85
CA ARG A 53 -11.31 -3.23 -12.79
C ARG A 53 -11.36 -2.03 -13.74
N THR A 54 -12.55 -1.67 -14.21
CA THR A 54 -12.75 -0.51 -15.09
C THR A 54 -12.49 0.80 -14.36
N GLN A 55 -12.96 0.93 -13.12
CA GLN A 55 -12.73 2.11 -12.31
C GLN A 55 -11.23 2.27 -12.00
N CYS A 56 -10.55 1.21 -11.58
CA CYS A 56 -9.10 1.22 -11.35
C CYS A 56 -8.32 1.76 -12.57
N ARG A 57 -8.64 1.29 -13.79
CA ARG A 57 -7.98 1.79 -15.01
C ARG A 57 -8.25 3.26 -15.28
N LYS A 58 -9.44 3.77 -14.95
CA LYS A 58 -9.75 5.20 -15.05
C LYS A 58 -8.93 5.99 -14.04
N ASP A 59 -8.88 5.52 -12.79
CA ASP A 59 -8.12 6.18 -11.72
C ASP A 59 -6.62 6.24 -12.06
N VAL A 60 -6.04 5.18 -12.62
CA VAL A 60 -4.65 5.20 -13.08
C VAL A 60 -4.42 6.29 -14.14
N ARG A 61 -5.33 6.44 -15.10
CA ARG A 61 -5.22 7.46 -16.17
C ARG A 61 -5.48 8.88 -15.69
N LEU A 62 -6.24 9.04 -14.61
CA LEU A 62 -6.54 10.35 -14.03
C LEU A 62 -5.42 10.85 -13.12
N ASN A 63 -4.71 9.93 -12.44
CA ASN A 63 -3.72 10.29 -11.42
C ASN A 63 -2.27 10.26 -11.94
N TYR A 64 -1.97 9.46 -12.97
CA TYR A 64 -0.60 9.24 -13.43
C TYR A 64 -0.42 9.54 -14.92
N ARG A 65 0.74 10.11 -15.26
CA ARG A 65 1.22 10.27 -16.64
C ARG A 65 2.57 9.63 -16.82
N ILE A 66 2.85 9.18 -18.06
CA ILE A 66 4.17 8.65 -18.39
C ILE A 66 5.17 9.81 -18.44
N GLY A 67 6.25 9.69 -17.66
CA GLY A 67 7.31 10.69 -17.50
C GLY A 67 8.54 10.07 -16.86
N ALA A 68 9.16 10.79 -15.91
CA ALA A 68 10.30 10.29 -15.15
C ALA A 68 9.94 9.07 -14.26
N LEU A 69 10.94 8.26 -13.92
CA LEU A 69 10.81 7.22 -12.90
C LEU A 69 10.45 7.88 -11.57
N ASN A 70 9.45 7.32 -10.87
CA ASN A 70 9.08 7.77 -9.55
C ASN A 70 9.55 6.77 -8.48
N PRO A 71 10.63 7.06 -7.73
CA PRO A 71 11.14 6.14 -6.72
C PRO A 71 10.19 5.99 -5.51
N ASN A 72 9.22 6.87 -5.34
CA ASN A 72 8.30 6.89 -4.20
C ASN A 72 6.98 6.16 -4.46
N LEU A 73 6.81 5.53 -5.63
CA LEU A 73 5.56 4.88 -6.01
C LEU A 73 5.36 3.51 -5.31
N ASP A 74 6.45 2.77 -5.11
CA ASP A 74 6.44 1.41 -4.58
C ASP A 74 6.76 1.38 -3.08
N CYS A 75 5.84 1.87 -2.26
CA CYS A 75 6.00 1.91 -0.81
C CYS A 75 5.45 0.66 -0.13
N ARG A 76 6.23 0.13 0.83
CA ARG A 76 5.88 -1.03 1.64
C ARG A 76 6.30 -0.82 3.09
N THR A 77 5.53 -1.39 4.02
CA THR A 77 5.78 -1.28 5.45
C THR A 77 5.73 -2.65 6.10
N TYR A 78 6.80 -3.02 6.80
CA TYR A 78 6.86 -4.24 7.61
C TYR A 78 7.56 -3.93 8.92
N SER A 79 7.10 -4.53 10.02
CA SER A 79 7.71 -4.35 11.34
C SER A 79 7.93 -2.87 11.70
N SER A 80 6.93 -2.03 11.39
CA SER A 80 6.93 -0.57 11.56
C SER A 80 7.96 0.22 10.74
N VAL A 81 8.71 -0.42 9.84
CA VAL A 81 9.65 0.23 8.92
C VAL A 81 9.02 0.38 7.55
N SER A 82 9.01 1.63 7.04
CA SER A 82 8.48 1.98 5.73
C SER A 82 9.60 2.33 4.77
N VAL A 83 9.59 1.72 3.59
CA VAL A 83 10.54 1.97 2.51
C VAL A 83 9.82 2.05 1.18
N CYS A 84 10.34 2.87 0.28
CA CYS A 84 9.78 3.05 -1.06
C CYS A 84 10.83 2.74 -2.12
N GLY A 85 10.37 2.19 -3.24
CA GLY A 85 11.22 1.88 -4.38
C GLY A 85 12.08 0.63 -4.19
N GLU A 86 13.09 0.51 -5.05
CA GLU A 86 14.06 -0.57 -5.02
C GLU A 86 15.09 -0.34 -3.92
N LEU A 87 15.38 -1.37 -3.14
CA LEU A 87 16.38 -1.30 -2.08
C LEU A 87 17.72 -1.80 -2.62
N THR A 88 18.76 -1.01 -2.43
CA THR A 88 20.12 -1.46 -2.69
C THR A 88 20.61 -2.22 -1.47
N LEU A 89 20.63 -3.55 -1.56
CA LEU A 89 21.03 -4.42 -0.46
C LEU A 89 22.52 -4.72 -0.46
N SER A 90 23.15 -4.66 0.72
CA SER A 90 24.51 -5.16 0.92
C SER A 90 24.59 -6.70 0.77
N PRO A 91 25.77 -7.30 0.55
CA PRO A 91 25.89 -8.76 0.46
C PRO A 91 25.36 -9.51 1.69
N ARG A 92 25.50 -8.90 2.88
CA ARG A 92 24.97 -9.45 4.14
C ARG A 92 23.44 -9.40 4.17
N GLU A 93 22.84 -8.27 3.79
CA GLU A 93 21.39 -8.13 3.69
C GLU A 93 20.81 -9.10 2.65
N GLN A 94 21.47 -9.30 1.51
CA GLN A 94 21.06 -10.28 0.49
C GLN A 94 21.06 -11.71 1.05
N ALA A 95 22.07 -12.08 1.83
CA ALA A 95 22.11 -13.39 2.50
C ALA A 95 20.96 -13.54 3.50
N CYS A 96 20.69 -12.51 4.32
CA CYS A 96 19.55 -12.46 5.22
C CYS A 96 18.21 -12.65 4.48
N VAL A 97 18.03 -11.99 3.33
CA VAL A 97 16.82 -12.14 2.50
C VAL A 97 16.66 -13.58 2.04
N SER A 98 17.73 -14.19 1.52
CA SER A 98 17.70 -15.57 1.05
C SER A 98 17.33 -16.55 2.17
N GLU A 99 17.94 -16.41 3.36
CA GLU A 99 17.63 -17.25 4.52
C GLU A 99 16.18 -17.07 4.99
N SER A 100 15.75 -15.82 5.13
CA SER A 100 14.40 -15.46 5.57
C SER A 100 13.32 -15.99 4.63
N VAL A 101 13.56 -15.89 3.31
CA VAL A 101 12.66 -16.47 2.30
C VAL A 101 12.65 -17.99 2.40
N GLY A 102 13.80 -18.63 2.60
CA GLY A 102 13.91 -20.07 2.86
C GLY A 102 13.15 -20.52 4.11
N ALA A 103 13.07 -19.66 5.12
CA ALA A 103 12.30 -19.87 6.35
C ALA A 103 10.80 -19.53 6.22
N GLY A 104 10.34 -19.12 5.03
CA GLY A 104 8.92 -18.93 4.72
C GLY A 104 8.43 -17.47 4.70
N LEU A 105 9.32 -16.48 4.84
CA LEU A 105 8.93 -15.09 4.61
C LEU A 105 8.72 -14.82 3.12
N THR A 106 7.81 -13.90 2.79
CA THR A 106 7.72 -13.41 1.42
C THR A 106 8.96 -12.58 1.10
N PHE A 107 9.42 -12.63 -0.15
CA PHE A 107 10.57 -11.84 -0.59
C PHE A 107 10.43 -10.36 -0.19
N ARG A 108 9.25 -9.76 -0.44
CA ARG A 108 9.00 -8.34 -0.13
C ARG A 108 9.07 -8.00 1.35
N ARG A 109 8.67 -8.93 2.24
CA ARG A 109 8.81 -8.73 3.68
C ARG A 109 10.25 -8.90 4.13
N ALA A 110 10.90 -9.99 3.68
CA ALA A 110 12.30 -10.27 3.97
C ALA A 110 13.21 -9.11 3.53
N GLU A 111 12.97 -8.55 2.34
CA GLU A 111 13.73 -7.41 1.81
C GLU A 111 13.71 -6.19 2.73
N VAL A 112 12.55 -5.84 3.30
CA VAL A 112 12.42 -4.69 4.23
C VAL A 112 13.03 -5.00 5.58
N GLU A 113 12.72 -6.16 6.15
CA GLU A 113 13.19 -6.54 7.48
C GLU A 113 14.73 -6.69 7.49
N CYS A 114 15.32 -7.29 6.46
CA CYS A 114 16.77 -7.42 6.34
C CYS A 114 17.45 -6.09 6.02
N PHE A 115 16.87 -5.23 5.19
CA PHE A 115 17.41 -3.88 4.98
C PHE A 115 17.43 -3.07 6.28
N ALA A 116 16.41 -3.22 7.12
CA ALA A 116 16.28 -2.46 8.35
C ALA A 116 17.13 -2.99 9.52
N PHE A 117 17.33 -4.32 9.60
CA PHE A 117 17.85 -5.00 10.79
C PHE A 117 18.98 -6.02 10.52
N GLY A 118 19.41 -6.17 9.26
CA GLY A 118 20.32 -7.23 8.79
C GLY A 118 21.79 -7.09 9.16
#